data_AF-A0A352J365-F1
#
_entry.id   AF-A0A352J365-F1
#
_cell.length_a   1.000
_cell.length_b   1.000
_cell.length_c   1.000
_cell.angle_alpha   90.00
_cell.angle_beta   90.00
_cell.angle_gamma   90.00
#
_symmetry.space_group_name_H-M   'P 1'
#
loop_
_entity.id
_entity.type
_entity.pdbx_description
1 polymer ?
#
loop_
_entity_poly.entity_id
_entity_poly.type
_entity_poly.pdbx_seq_one_letter_code
_entity_poly.pdbx_strand_id
1 'polypeptide(L)'
;MKKIHDYEIMSPAGSYESLTAAIQGGADSIYFGIEGLNMRAKSSNNFTVEDLHKIAEICRENKIKSYLTVNTIIYDNDMELMRKVVNAAREANLSAIIAADVAVLMYARSIGVEVHLSTQLNITNTESLRFYAQFADVVVLARELNLDQVASIHKDIVEQQIKGPSGDLIRIEMFAHGALCMAVSGKCYLSLHEKNLSANRGACNQICRRGYIVKDKDSEIELEIDNEYIMSPKDLKTIHFMNKMMDAGVRVFKIEGRARGPEYVRTVTSCYKEAAQAYCNDTFSQEKIDTWNEKLATVFNRGFWDGYYLGQRLGEWTHRYGSGATKRKVYVGKAIKHFGNIGVTEFLVEAQPVKEGDELLITGPTTGAVFVTAEDIRVHLRQVSEAVKGDHFSIKTPEKIRPNDQLYKMVKAERRGTAHER
;
A
#
# COMPACT_ATOMS: atom_id res chain seq x y z
N MET A 1 -6.94 -27.17 10.55
CA MET A 1 -6.02 -26.80 9.45
C MET A 1 -6.24 -25.33 9.13
N LYS A 2 -5.16 -24.55 9.00
CA LYS A 2 -5.22 -23.13 8.61
C LYS A 2 -5.65 -23.07 7.15
N LYS A 3 -6.74 -22.38 6.84
CA LYS A 3 -7.22 -22.31 5.44
C LYS A 3 -6.86 -20.95 4.88
N ILE A 4 -6.34 -20.93 3.65
CA ILE A 4 -5.92 -19.67 3.01
C ILE A 4 -7.07 -18.65 2.90
N HIS A 5 -8.32 -19.09 2.79
CA HIS A 5 -9.49 -18.20 2.72
C HIS A 5 -9.84 -17.52 4.05
N ASP A 6 -9.25 -17.94 5.17
CA ASP A 6 -9.42 -17.27 6.46
C ASP A 6 -8.59 -15.97 6.52
N TYR A 7 -7.65 -15.80 5.60
CA TYR A 7 -6.70 -14.69 5.55
C TYR A 7 -6.89 -13.84 4.29
N GLU A 8 -6.79 -12.54 4.47
CA GLU A 8 -7.04 -11.56 3.42
C GLU A 8 -5.82 -10.65 3.26
N ILE A 9 -5.21 -10.65 2.07
CA ILE A 9 -4.17 -9.68 1.71
C ILE A 9 -4.83 -8.46 1.09
N MET A 10 -4.88 -7.37 1.85
CA MET A 10 -5.49 -6.12 1.41
C MET A 10 -4.45 -5.17 0.82
N SER A 11 -4.59 -4.91 -0.48
CA SER A 11 -3.64 -4.14 -1.28
C SER A 11 -4.10 -2.68 -1.49
N PRO A 12 -3.18 -1.70 -1.54
CA PRO A 12 -3.54 -0.32 -1.83
C PRO A 12 -3.79 -0.11 -3.32
N ALA A 13 -4.79 0.71 -3.66
CA ALA A 13 -5.01 1.18 -5.03
C ALA A 13 -5.15 2.71 -5.05
N GLY A 14 -4.25 3.38 -5.77
CA GLY A 14 -4.31 4.83 -6.03
C GLY A 14 -4.60 5.21 -7.48
N SER A 15 -4.58 4.22 -8.39
CA SER A 15 -4.86 4.36 -9.82
C SER A 15 -5.29 3.01 -10.40
N TYR A 16 -5.79 3.00 -11.64
CA TYR A 16 -6.16 1.76 -12.34
C TYR A 16 -4.96 0.83 -12.58
N GLU A 17 -3.78 1.37 -12.85
CA GLU A 17 -2.53 0.61 -12.95
C GLU A 17 -2.27 -0.17 -11.66
N SER A 18 -2.37 0.52 -10.51
CA SER A 18 -2.13 -0.09 -9.20
C SER A 18 -3.23 -1.07 -8.81
N LEU A 19 -4.48 -0.83 -9.20
CA LEU A 19 -5.59 -1.77 -9.01
C LEU A 19 -5.33 -3.08 -9.78
N THR A 20 -4.99 -2.98 -11.07
CA THR A 20 -4.68 -4.16 -11.89
C THR A 20 -3.44 -4.88 -11.37
N ALA A 21 -2.41 -4.13 -10.94
CA ALA A 21 -1.21 -4.68 -10.32
C ALA A 21 -1.49 -5.40 -8.99
N ALA A 22 -2.46 -4.94 -8.18
CA ALA A 22 -2.91 -5.62 -6.97
C ALA A 22 -3.53 -6.99 -7.29
N ILE A 23 -4.37 -7.05 -8.33
CA ILE A 23 -4.96 -8.31 -8.82
C ILE A 23 -3.86 -9.27 -9.30
N GLN A 24 -2.91 -8.77 -10.10
CA GLN A 24 -1.74 -9.56 -10.54
C GLN A 24 -0.88 -10.06 -9.37
N GLY A 25 -0.86 -9.33 -8.26
CA GLY A 25 -0.19 -9.74 -7.03
C GLY A 25 -0.96 -10.73 -6.16
N GLY A 26 -2.20 -11.10 -6.55
CA GLY A 26 -3.03 -12.02 -5.79
C GLY A 26 -3.68 -11.41 -4.55
N ALA A 27 -3.97 -10.10 -4.58
CA ALA A 27 -4.76 -9.44 -3.53
C ALA A 27 -6.12 -10.13 -3.36
N ASP A 28 -6.60 -10.21 -2.12
CA ASP A 28 -7.96 -10.66 -1.80
C ASP A 28 -8.93 -9.48 -1.72
N SER A 29 -8.40 -8.29 -1.45
CA SER A 29 -9.13 -7.04 -1.42
C SER A 29 -8.24 -5.86 -1.79
N ILE A 30 -8.88 -4.78 -2.24
CA ILE A 30 -8.23 -3.49 -2.44
C ILE A 30 -8.88 -2.41 -1.60
N TYR A 31 -8.07 -1.46 -1.15
CA TYR A 31 -8.57 -0.24 -0.52
C TYR A 31 -8.08 1.01 -1.26
N PHE A 32 -9.00 1.95 -1.42
CA PHE A 32 -8.78 3.17 -2.18
C PHE A 32 -9.51 4.36 -1.54
N GLY A 33 -9.22 5.56 -2.02
CA GLY A 33 -9.89 6.77 -1.59
C GLY A 33 -10.45 7.48 -2.82
N ILE A 34 -11.50 8.27 -2.58
CA ILE A 34 -11.98 9.26 -3.53
C ILE A 34 -11.94 10.64 -2.85
N GLU A 35 -12.10 11.68 -3.67
CA GLU A 35 -12.35 13.07 -3.32
C GLU A 35 -12.51 13.40 -1.82
N GLY A 36 -11.48 14.01 -1.24
CA GLY A 36 -11.57 14.83 -0.02
C GLY A 36 -11.68 14.13 1.34
N LEU A 37 -12.38 13.00 1.46
CA LEU A 37 -12.72 12.39 2.76
C LEU A 37 -11.79 11.25 3.21
N ASN A 38 -10.56 11.22 2.69
CA ASN A 38 -9.57 10.19 3.01
C ASN A 38 -8.21 10.77 3.40
N MET A 39 -7.47 10.06 4.27
CA MET A 39 -6.17 10.53 4.80
C MET A 39 -5.03 10.69 3.77
N ARG A 40 -5.27 10.43 2.48
CA ARG A 40 -4.30 10.59 1.39
C ARG A 40 -4.83 11.45 0.25
N ALA A 41 -5.91 12.21 0.46
CA ALA A 41 -6.58 13.00 -0.56
C ALA A 41 -5.65 13.92 -1.38
N LYS A 42 -4.56 14.44 -0.79
CA LYS A 42 -3.59 15.28 -1.52
C LYS A 42 -2.43 14.52 -2.19
N SER A 43 -2.22 13.25 -1.85
CA SER A 43 -1.02 12.47 -2.26
C SER A 43 -1.32 11.27 -3.14
N SER A 44 -2.58 10.87 -3.25
CA SER A 44 -3.05 9.78 -4.10
C SER A 44 -4.52 10.04 -4.39
N ASN A 45 -4.91 10.37 -5.63
CA ASN A 45 -6.31 10.52 -6.03
C ASN A 45 -6.40 10.57 -7.57
N ASN A 46 -6.48 9.40 -8.22
CA ASN A 46 -6.91 9.31 -9.62
C ASN A 46 -8.36 8.83 -9.77
N PHE A 47 -9.09 8.66 -8.66
CA PHE A 47 -10.45 8.12 -8.68
C PHE A 47 -11.48 9.15 -8.21
N THR A 48 -12.57 9.23 -8.95
CA THR A 48 -13.75 10.06 -8.66
C THR A 48 -14.93 9.20 -8.19
N VAL A 49 -16.08 9.84 -7.94
CA VAL A 49 -17.32 9.12 -7.59
C VAL A 49 -17.79 8.25 -8.77
N GLU A 50 -17.59 8.72 -10.00
CA GLU A 50 -17.98 8.01 -11.23
C GLU A 50 -17.17 6.71 -11.44
N ASP A 51 -15.93 6.67 -10.93
CA ASP A 51 -15.09 5.47 -11.02
C ASP A 51 -15.57 4.33 -10.13
N LEU A 52 -16.40 4.59 -9.11
CA LEU A 52 -16.80 3.58 -8.11
C LEU A 52 -17.46 2.35 -8.75
N HIS A 53 -18.37 2.55 -9.70
CA HIS A 53 -19.05 1.45 -10.39
C HIS A 53 -18.07 0.56 -11.14
N LYS A 54 -17.13 1.17 -11.86
CA LYS A 54 -16.11 0.46 -12.65
C LYS A 54 -15.10 -0.26 -11.76
N ILE A 55 -14.66 0.37 -10.66
CA ILE A 55 -13.80 -0.28 -9.68
C ILE A 55 -14.49 -1.50 -9.07
N ALA A 56 -15.76 -1.35 -8.68
CA ALA A 56 -16.55 -2.44 -8.11
C ALA A 56 -16.75 -3.59 -9.11
N GLU A 57 -17.00 -3.27 -10.38
CA GLU A 57 -17.11 -4.24 -11.47
C GLU A 57 -15.81 -5.03 -11.65
N ILE A 58 -14.67 -4.35 -11.82
CA ILE A 58 -13.36 -5.01 -11.97
C ILE A 58 -13.08 -5.91 -10.76
N CYS A 59 -13.38 -5.44 -9.54
CA CYS A 59 -13.19 -6.24 -8.34
C CYS A 59 -14.05 -7.51 -8.34
N ARG A 60 -15.34 -7.40 -8.69
CA ARG A 60 -16.26 -8.55 -8.77
C ARG A 60 -15.83 -9.56 -9.84
N GLU A 61 -15.45 -9.10 -11.03
CA GLU A 61 -14.97 -9.97 -12.12
C GLU A 61 -13.73 -10.77 -11.70
N ASN A 62 -12.85 -10.16 -10.90
CA ASN A 62 -11.64 -10.78 -10.39
C ASN A 62 -11.82 -11.44 -9.00
N LYS A 63 -13.04 -11.48 -8.47
CA LYS A 63 -13.39 -12.09 -7.17
C LYS A 63 -12.62 -11.51 -5.97
N ILE A 64 -12.33 -10.21 -6.01
CA ILE A 64 -11.70 -9.49 -4.90
C ILE A 64 -12.68 -8.48 -4.29
N LYS A 65 -12.46 -8.11 -3.02
CA LYS A 65 -13.31 -7.14 -2.32
C LYS A 65 -12.84 -5.71 -2.54
N SER A 66 -13.76 -4.75 -2.48
CA SER A 66 -13.49 -3.32 -2.71
C SER A 66 -13.84 -2.48 -1.49
N TYR A 67 -12.86 -1.73 -0.97
CA TYR A 67 -13.01 -0.94 0.24
C TYR A 67 -12.72 0.54 0.02
N LEU A 68 -13.72 1.37 0.29
CA LEU A 68 -13.59 2.83 0.18
C LEU A 68 -13.17 3.43 1.52
N THR A 69 -12.14 4.27 1.52
CA THR A 69 -11.72 4.98 2.73
C THR A 69 -12.46 6.30 2.91
N VAL A 70 -13.16 6.43 4.05
CA VAL A 70 -13.89 7.63 4.51
C VAL A 70 -13.43 7.90 5.95
N ASN A 71 -12.14 8.14 6.11
CA ASN A 71 -11.44 8.01 7.39
C ASN A 71 -10.78 9.30 7.90
N THR A 72 -11.32 10.44 7.49
CA THR A 72 -10.95 11.76 8.02
C THR A 72 -11.90 12.21 9.13
N ILE A 73 -11.50 13.25 9.87
CA ILE A 73 -12.42 14.01 10.73
C ILE A 73 -13.49 14.66 9.86
N ILE A 74 -14.76 14.60 10.26
CA ILE A 74 -15.90 15.20 9.56
C ILE A 74 -16.43 16.39 10.38
N TYR A 75 -16.63 17.54 9.72
CA TYR A 75 -17.34 18.69 10.28
C TYR A 75 -18.75 18.79 9.68
N ASP A 76 -19.61 19.63 10.26
CA ASP A 76 -21.00 19.82 9.79
C ASP A 76 -21.07 20.15 8.29
N ASN A 77 -20.16 20.98 7.81
CA ASN A 77 -20.03 21.37 6.41
C ASN A 77 -19.50 20.26 5.50
N ASP A 78 -18.95 19.17 6.04
CA ASP A 78 -18.59 17.96 5.28
C ASP A 78 -19.75 16.95 5.21
N MET A 79 -20.83 17.14 5.98
CA MET A 79 -21.89 16.12 6.14
C MET A 79 -22.60 15.78 4.84
N GLU A 80 -22.88 16.78 3.99
CA GLU A 80 -23.50 16.54 2.69
C GLU A 80 -22.61 15.69 1.77
N LEU A 81 -21.32 16.06 1.68
CA LEU A 81 -20.33 15.31 0.91
C LEU A 81 -20.15 13.90 1.46
N MET A 82 -20.07 13.74 2.77
CA MET A 82 -19.99 12.44 3.44
C MET A 82 -21.18 11.55 3.04
N ARG A 83 -22.41 12.07 3.11
CA ARG A 83 -23.60 11.31 2.71
C ARG A 83 -23.55 10.94 1.23
N LYS A 84 -23.18 11.87 0.35
CA LYS A 84 -23.01 11.61 -1.08
C LYS A 84 -22.03 10.47 -1.34
N VAL A 85 -20.86 10.51 -0.71
CA VAL A 85 -19.80 9.50 -0.85
C VAL A 85 -20.26 8.12 -0.36
N VAL A 86 -20.91 8.06 0.81
CA VAL A 86 -21.39 6.79 1.39
C VAL A 86 -22.56 6.20 0.58
N ASN A 87 -23.46 7.05 0.05
CA ASN A 87 -24.51 6.60 -0.86
C ASN A 87 -23.95 6.06 -2.16
N ALA A 88 -22.97 6.73 -2.76
CA ALA A 88 -22.33 6.27 -3.99
C ALA A 88 -21.60 4.93 -3.78
N ALA A 89 -20.96 4.73 -2.61
CA ALA A 89 -20.37 3.44 -2.24
C ALA A 89 -21.41 2.32 -2.19
N ARG A 90 -22.61 2.61 -1.63
CA ARG A 90 -23.74 1.67 -1.59
C ARG A 90 -24.28 1.37 -2.99
N GLU A 91 -24.50 2.40 -3.81
CA GLU A 91 -25.02 2.28 -5.18
C GLU A 91 -24.07 1.48 -6.10
N ALA A 92 -22.75 1.66 -5.94
CA ALA A 92 -21.75 0.89 -6.65
C ALA A 92 -21.59 -0.56 -6.13
N ASN A 93 -22.25 -0.89 -5.02
CA ASN A 93 -22.14 -2.17 -4.32
C ASN A 93 -20.68 -2.49 -3.94
N LEU A 94 -20.01 -1.52 -3.31
CA LEU A 94 -18.70 -1.75 -2.69
C LEU A 94 -18.82 -2.68 -1.49
N SER A 95 -17.77 -3.45 -1.22
CA SER A 95 -17.80 -4.45 -0.14
C SER A 95 -17.89 -3.84 1.26
N ALA A 96 -17.17 -2.75 1.51
CA ALA A 96 -17.23 -2.02 2.79
C ALA A 96 -16.64 -0.61 2.66
N ILE A 97 -16.83 0.21 3.69
CA ILE A 97 -16.07 1.45 3.91
C ILE A 97 -15.13 1.31 5.11
N ILE A 98 -13.96 1.96 5.04
CA ILE A 98 -13.04 2.09 6.18
C ILE A 98 -13.23 3.48 6.79
N ALA A 99 -13.75 3.55 8.01
CA ALA A 99 -14.20 4.79 8.64
C ALA A 99 -13.76 4.92 10.10
N ALA A 100 -13.73 6.15 10.62
CA ALA A 100 -13.39 6.46 12.02
C ALA A 100 -14.39 7.41 12.68
N ASP A 101 -14.86 8.40 11.94
CA ASP A 101 -15.79 9.40 12.47
C ASP A 101 -17.14 8.75 12.80
N VAL A 102 -17.64 9.00 14.02
CA VAL A 102 -18.87 8.37 14.53
C VAL A 102 -20.09 8.69 13.65
N ALA A 103 -20.16 9.89 13.06
CA ALA A 103 -21.25 10.24 12.15
C ALA A 103 -21.25 9.36 10.90
N VAL A 104 -20.05 9.02 10.39
CA VAL A 104 -19.88 8.10 9.25
C VAL A 104 -20.28 6.68 9.65
N LEU A 105 -19.82 6.19 10.82
CA LEU A 105 -20.15 4.84 11.30
C LEU A 105 -21.67 4.67 11.44
N MET A 106 -22.33 5.64 12.08
CA MET A 106 -23.78 5.63 12.28
C MET A 106 -24.54 5.70 10.96
N TYR A 107 -24.13 6.59 10.04
CA TYR A 107 -24.82 6.76 8.77
C TYR A 107 -24.68 5.53 7.87
N ALA A 108 -23.46 5.00 7.69
CA ALA A 108 -23.21 3.81 6.88
C ALA A 108 -24.03 2.62 7.39
N ARG A 109 -24.04 2.40 8.71
CA ARG A 109 -24.89 1.38 9.34
C ARG A 109 -26.38 1.60 9.08
N SER A 110 -26.87 2.83 9.17
CA SER A 110 -28.29 3.15 8.96
C SER A 110 -28.79 2.85 7.56
N ILE A 111 -27.88 2.81 6.57
CA ILE A 111 -28.21 2.49 5.17
C ILE A 111 -27.71 1.12 4.73
N GLY A 112 -27.19 0.29 5.65
CA GLY A 112 -26.76 -1.07 5.39
C GLY A 112 -25.42 -1.21 4.65
N VAL A 113 -24.52 -0.24 4.77
CA VAL A 113 -23.15 -0.34 4.25
C VAL A 113 -22.24 -0.96 5.32
N GLU A 114 -21.50 -2.01 4.97
CA GLU A 114 -20.51 -2.64 5.87
C GLU A 114 -19.38 -1.67 6.22
N VAL A 115 -18.93 -1.70 7.47
CA VAL A 115 -17.91 -0.80 8.00
C VAL A 115 -16.74 -1.57 8.56
N HIS A 116 -15.53 -1.11 8.23
CA HIS A 116 -14.27 -1.51 8.82
C HIS A 116 -13.71 -0.33 9.64
N LEU A 117 -13.34 -0.58 10.89
CA LEU A 117 -12.86 0.46 11.80
C LEU A 117 -11.45 0.89 11.43
N SER A 118 -11.28 2.14 11.02
CA SER A 118 -9.98 2.72 10.67
C SER A 118 -9.04 2.80 11.86
N THR A 119 -7.73 2.65 11.59
CA THR A 119 -6.65 2.84 12.56
C THR A 119 -6.70 4.19 13.28
N GLN A 120 -7.33 5.21 12.68
CA GLN A 120 -7.56 6.53 13.31
C GLN A 120 -8.30 6.45 14.66
N LEU A 121 -9.03 5.37 14.95
CA LEU A 121 -9.67 5.20 16.26
C LEU A 121 -8.66 4.88 17.37
N ASN A 122 -7.47 4.35 17.05
CA ASN A 122 -6.46 3.94 18.02
C ASN A 122 -7.03 2.94 19.06
N ILE A 123 -7.56 1.82 18.57
CA ILE A 123 -8.10 0.76 19.43
C ILE A 123 -6.95 -0.12 19.93
N THR A 124 -6.75 -0.12 21.26
CA THR A 124 -5.63 -0.77 21.96
C THR A 124 -6.06 -1.82 22.97
N ASN A 125 -7.35 -2.00 23.21
CA ASN A 125 -7.89 -2.89 24.23
C ASN A 125 -9.28 -3.42 23.86
N THR A 126 -9.66 -4.52 24.50
CA THR A 126 -10.92 -5.25 24.28
C THR A 126 -12.16 -4.41 24.57
N GLU A 127 -12.16 -3.57 25.60
CA GLU A 127 -13.35 -2.77 25.94
C GLU A 127 -13.63 -1.69 24.90
N SER A 128 -12.59 -1.02 24.39
CA SER A 128 -12.71 -0.09 23.27
C SER A 128 -13.19 -0.81 22.01
N LEU A 129 -12.65 -2.00 21.74
CA LEU A 129 -13.14 -2.84 20.64
C LEU A 129 -14.62 -3.18 20.80
N ARG A 130 -15.06 -3.64 21.98
CA ARG A 130 -16.45 -4.00 22.24
C ARG A 130 -17.40 -2.83 22.00
N PHE A 131 -17.02 -1.63 22.44
CA PHE A 131 -17.79 -0.42 22.18
C PHE A 131 -18.01 -0.21 20.67
N TYR A 132 -16.98 -0.35 19.85
CA TYR A 132 -17.08 -0.14 18.40
C TYR A 132 -17.62 -1.35 17.61
N ALA A 133 -17.55 -2.57 18.16
CA ALA A 133 -17.97 -3.79 17.48
C ALA A 133 -19.42 -3.75 17.00
N GLN A 134 -20.29 -3.00 17.68
CA GLN A 134 -21.67 -2.81 17.23
C GLN A 134 -21.81 -2.13 15.85
N PHE A 135 -20.76 -1.47 15.35
CA PHE A 135 -20.80 -0.70 14.09
C PHE A 135 -20.07 -1.37 12.93
N ALA A 136 -19.24 -2.38 13.16
CA ALA A 136 -18.28 -2.85 12.18
C ALA A 136 -17.95 -4.33 12.35
N ASP A 137 -17.52 -4.99 11.27
CA ASP A 137 -17.17 -6.41 11.26
C ASP A 137 -15.65 -6.66 11.26
N VAL A 138 -14.87 -5.60 10.96
CA VAL A 138 -13.42 -5.64 10.92
C VAL A 138 -12.86 -4.47 11.74
N VAL A 139 -11.84 -4.74 12.53
CA VAL A 139 -11.12 -3.72 13.30
C VAL A 139 -9.67 -3.59 12.85
N VAL A 140 -9.25 -2.38 12.48
CA VAL A 140 -7.82 -2.07 12.35
C VAL A 140 -7.28 -1.70 13.71
N LEU A 141 -6.54 -2.63 14.33
CA LEU A 141 -5.91 -2.37 15.63
C LEU A 141 -4.80 -1.32 15.53
N ALA A 142 -4.53 -0.67 16.65
CA ALA A 142 -3.45 0.29 16.79
C ALA A 142 -2.10 -0.32 16.42
N ARG A 143 -1.25 0.45 15.73
CA ARG A 143 0.07 -0.04 15.27
C ARG A 143 1.08 -0.14 16.40
N GLU A 144 0.75 0.42 17.55
CA GLU A 144 1.58 0.48 18.75
C GLU A 144 1.47 -0.76 19.64
N LEU A 145 0.52 -1.66 19.36
CA LEU A 145 0.39 -2.92 20.09
C LEU A 145 1.49 -3.91 19.72
N ASN A 146 1.96 -4.69 20.71
CA ASN A 146 2.77 -5.88 20.44
C ASN A 146 1.88 -7.11 20.13
N LEU A 147 2.46 -8.18 19.60
CA LEU A 147 1.69 -9.37 19.21
C LEU A 147 1.03 -10.12 20.37
N ASP A 148 1.59 -10.06 21.58
CA ASP A 148 0.98 -10.68 22.76
C ASP A 148 -0.33 -9.95 23.14
N GLN A 149 -0.33 -8.62 23.06
CA GLN A 149 -1.54 -7.81 23.26
C GLN A 149 -2.59 -8.09 22.18
N VAL A 150 -2.17 -8.22 20.92
CA VAL A 150 -3.06 -8.59 19.81
C VAL A 150 -3.67 -9.97 20.04
N ALA A 151 -2.86 -10.95 20.44
CA ALA A 151 -3.31 -12.30 20.76
C ALA A 151 -4.30 -12.31 21.94
N SER A 152 -4.09 -11.48 22.96
CA SER A 152 -5.03 -11.32 24.07
C SER A 152 -6.38 -10.76 23.60
N ILE A 153 -6.37 -9.73 22.75
CA ILE A 153 -7.61 -9.17 22.19
C ILE A 153 -8.34 -10.22 21.32
N HIS A 154 -7.60 -10.97 20.51
CA HIS A 154 -8.19 -12.05 19.71
C HIS A 154 -8.82 -13.14 20.59
N LYS A 155 -8.14 -13.54 21.67
CA LYS A 155 -8.68 -14.49 22.64
C LYS A 155 -9.99 -13.98 23.22
N ASP A 156 -10.05 -12.72 23.65
CA ASP A 156 -11.26 -12.11 24.18
C ASP A 156 -12.40 -12.06 23.14
N ILE A 157 -12.10 -11.75 21.88
CA ILE A 157 -13.10 -11.78 20.78
C ILE A 157 -13.78 -13.16 20.73
N VAL A 158 -12.99 -14.23 20.80
CA VAL A 158 -13.48 -15.61 20.73
C VAL A 158 -14.23 -16.00 21.99
N GLU A 159 -13.64 -15.81 23.16
CA GLU A 159 -14.22 -16.26 24.44
C GLU A 159 -15.50 -15.51 24.79
N GLN A 160 -15.54 -14.20 24.51
CA GLN A 160 -16.63 -13.32 24.86
C GLN A 160 -17.62 -13.10 23.70
N GLN A 161 -17.41 -13.79 22.58
CA GLN A 161 -18.26 -13.75 21.39
C GLN A 161 -18.50 -12.31 20.90
N ILE A 162 -17.42 -11.53 20.77
CA ILE A 162 -17.48 -10.15 20.27
C ILE A 162 -17.75 -10.20 18.76
N LYS A 163 -18.95 -9.81 18.36
CA LYS A 163 -19.47 -9.93 17.00
C LYS A 163 -19.80 -8.57 16.40
N GLY A 164 -19.62 -8.47 15.10
CA GLY A 164 -20.03 -7.32 14.32
C GLY A 164 -21.51 -7.37 13.88
N PRO A 165 -21.98 -6.38 13.13
CA PRO A 165 -23.33 -6.35 12.57
C PRO A 165 -23.70 -7.58 11.71
N SER A 166 -22.72 -8.23 11.09
CA SER A 166 -22.93 -9.48 10.33
C SER A 166 -23.36 -10.67 11.20
N GLY A 167 -23.11 -10.61 12.51
CA GLY A 167 -23.28 -11.75 13.43
C GLY A 167 -22.07 -12.69 13.51
N ASP A 168 -21.04 -12.43 12.70
CA ASP A 168 -19.75 -13.11 12.76
C ASP A 168 -18.81 -12.43 13.77
N LEU A 169 -17.80 -13.20 14.22
CA LEU A 169 -16.77 -12.66 15.12
C LEU A 169 -15.99 -11.53 14.43
N ILE A 170 -15.67 -10.48 15.18
CA ILE A 170 -14.86 -9.38 14.66
C ILE A 170 -13.52 -9.92 14.14
N ARG A 171 -13.17 -9.54 12.90
CA ARG A 171 -11.87 -9.86 12.31
C ARG A 171 -10.86 -8.77 12.64
N ILE A 172 -9.66 -9.18 13.04
CA ILE A 172 -8.54 -8.25 13.27
C ILE A 172 -7.82 -7.97 11.94
N GLU A 173 -7.73 -6.69 11.60
CA GLU A 173 -6.85 -6.15 10.57
C GLU A 173 -5.61 -5.52 11.22
N MET A 174 -4.43 -5.78 10.65
CA MET A 174 -3.20 -5.08 11.00
C MET A 174 -2.43 -4.65 9.76
N PHE A 175 -1.67 -3.56 9.89
CA PHE A 175 -0.70 -3.19 8.87
C PHE A 175 0.42 -4.24 8.83
N ALA A 176 0.74 -4.72 7.63
CA ALA A 176 1.77 -5.73 7.41
C ALA A 176 3.03 -5.12 6.76
N HIS A 177 2.85 -4.08 5.95
CA HIS A 177 3.94 -3.49 5.18
C HIS A 177 3.71 -1.99 4.92
N GLY A 178 4.80 -1.24 4.73
CA GLY A 178 4.78 0.11 4.18
C GLY A 178 4.97 1.21 5.23
N ALA A 179 4.59 2.44 4.89
CA ALA A 179 5.00 3.62 5.65
C ALA A 179 4.44 3.68 7.08
N LEU A 180 5.33 3.80 8.07
CA LEU A 180 4.94 4.10 9.45
C LEU A 180 4.81 5.61 9.67
N CYS A 181 3.90 6.01 10.55
CA CYS A 181 3.80 7.40 11.00
C CYS A 181 4.60 7.54 12.30
N MET A 182 5.26 8.68 12.50
CA MET A 182 5.83 9.01 13.82
C MET A 182 4.75 9.23 14.88
N ALA A 183 3.55 9.64 14.46
CA ALA A 183 2.44 9.93 15.35
C ALA A 183 1.60 8.67 15.58
N VAL A 184 1.12 8.56 16.82
CA VAL A 184 0.30 7.43 17.28
C VAL A 184 -0.93 7.27 16.39
N SER A 185 -1.00 6.13 15.69
CA SER A 185 -2.08 5.78 14.76
C SER A 185 -2.46 6.91 13.78
N GLY A 186 -1.46 7.71 13.37
CA GLY A 186 -1.64 8.79 12.39
C GLY A 186 -2.31 10.06 12.91
N LYS A 187 -2.61 10.17 14.21
CA LYS A 187 -3.15 11.39 14.85
C LYS A 187 -2.06 12.46 14.97
N CYS A 188 -1.78 13.14 13.85
CA CYS A 188 -0.67 14.07 13.72
C CYS A 188 -1.13 15.52 13.54
N TYR A 189 -0.62 16.41 14.39
CA TYR A 189 -0.89 17.86 14.32
C TYR A 189 0.27 18.66 13.72
N LEU A 190 1.43 18.04 13.50
CA LEU A 190 2.64 18.74 13.03
C LEU A 190 2.41 19.48 11.71
N SER A 191 1.79 18.81 10.73
CA SER A 191 1.49 19.43 9.43
C SER A 191 0.46 20.56 9.53
N LEU A 192 -0.47 20.48 10.49
CA LEU A 192 -1.46 21.52 10.72
C LEU A 192 -0.78 22.75 11.35
N HIS A 193 0.00 22.54 12.40
CA HIS A 193 0.70 23.60 13.10
C HIS A 193 1.66 24.38 12.17
N GLU A 194 2.49 23.68 11.41
CA GLU A 194 3.57 24.30 10.63
C GLU A 194 3.13 24.87 9.28
N LYS A 195 2.06 24.34 8.68
CA LYS A 195 1.67 24.66 7.31
C LYS A 195 0.18 24.92 7.12
N ASN A 196 -0.61 24.90 8.19
CA ASN A 196 -2.07 24.96 8.14
C ASN A 196 -2.68 23.84 7.26
N LEU A 197 -2.07 22.66 7.28
CA LEU A 197 -2.47 21.50 6.48
C LEU A 197 -2.73 20.28 7.37
N SER A 198 -3.99 19.98 7.66
CA SER A 198 -4.38 18.89 8.56
C SER A 198 -4.13 17.50 7.96
N ALA A 199 -3.25 16.71 8.60
CA ALA A 199 -3.02 15.32 8.24
C ALA A 199 -4.25 14.43 8.49
N ASN A 200 -5.04 14.77 9.52
CA ASN A 200 -6.31 14.09 9.86
C ASN A 200 -7.45 14.43 8.87
N ARG A 201 -7.20 15.31 7.90
CA ARG A 201 -8.10 15.66 6.79
C ARG A 201 -7.43 15.47 5.42
N GLY A 202 -6.50 14.53 5.33
CA GLY A 202 -5.90 14.13 4.05
C GLY A 202 -4.88 15.09 3.45
N ALA A 203 -4.47 16.13 4.18
CA ALA A 203 -3.57 17.18 3.70
C ALA A 203 -2.13 17.06 4.24
N CYS A 204 -1.71 15.89 4.73
CA CYS A 204 -0.38 15.72 5.33
C CYS A 204 0.76 16.13 4.38
N ASN A 205 1.58 17.11 4.79
CA ASN A 205 2.72 17.61 4.01
C ASN A 205 4.05 16.91 4.33
N GLN A 206 3.97 15.75 5.02
CA GLN A 206 5.11 14.88 5.35
C GLN A 206 6.32 15.61 5.95
N ILE A 207 6.07 16.58 6.83
CA ILE A 207 7.10 17.40 7.49
C ILE A 207 8.10 16.51 8.25
N CYS A 208 7.59 15.49 8.95
CA CYS A 208 8.39 14.49 9.63
C CYS A 208 9.36 13.69 8.74
N ARG A 209 9.21 13.74 7.40
CA ARG A 209 10.06 13.00 6.44
C ARG A 209 11.25 13.82 5.93
N ARG A 210 11.46 15.03 6.45
CA ARG A 210 12.53 15.96 6.06
C ARG A 210 13.75 15.80 6.97
N GLY A 211 14.90 16.31 6.52
CA GLY A 211 16.09 16.47 7.36
C GLY A 211 16.00 17.75 8.19
N TYR A 212 16.56 17.72 9.40
CA TYR A 212 16.57 18.81 10.36
C TYR A 212 17.95 19.00 10.97
N ILE A 213 18.30 20.27 11.16
CA ILE A 213 19.37 20.70 12.05
C ILE A 213 18.73 20.99 13.41
N VAL A 214 19.27 20.43 14.50
CA VAL A 214 18.74 20.61 15.86
C VAL A 214 19.64 21.54 16.64
N LYS A 215 19.05 22.60 17.20
CA LYS A 215 19.75 23.58 18.02
C LYS A 215 19.11 23.65 19.39
N ASP A 216 19.93 23.60 20.43
CA ASP A 216 19.50 23.98 21.76
C ASP A 216 19.24 25.48 21.79
N LYS A 217 18.07 25.89 22.29
CA LYS A 217 17.65 27.30 22.26
C LYS A 217 18.37 28.16 23.30
N ASP A 218 18.78 27.56 24.41
CA ASP A 218 19.34 28.32 25.53
C ASP A 218 20.84 28.56 25.32
N SER A 219 21.54 27.60 24.73
CA SER A 219 22.98 27.67 24.46
C SER A 219 23.34 28.02 23.02
N GLU A 220 22.38 28.02 22.08
CA GLU A 220 22.60 28.14 20.63
C GLU A 220 23.58 27.09 20.07
N ILE A 221 23.83 26.02 20.83
CA ILE A 221 24.67 24.91 20.43
C ILE A 221 23.87 24.04 19.47
N GLU A 222 24.43 23.86 18.27
CA GLU A 222 23.95 22.86 17.32
C GLU A 222 24.33 21.47 17.83
N LEU A 223 23.34 20.61 18.00
CA LEU A 223 23.56 19.21 18.36
C LEU A 223 23.97 18.46 17.10
N GLU A 224 25.16 17.88 17.11
CA GLU A 224 25.57 16.92 16.09
C GLU A 224 24.76 15.64 16.28
N ILE A 225 23.84 15.37 15.35
CA ILE A 225 23.03 14.17 15.33
C ILE A 225 23.48 13.35 14.13
N ASP A 226 23.94 12.12 14.36
CA ASP A 226 24.38 11.14 13.34
C ASP A 226 23.37 10.92 12.19
N ASN A 227 22.13 11.36 12.39
CA ASN A 227 21.03 11.27 11.45
C ASN A 227 20.11 12.50 11.50
N GLU A 228 20.14 13.34 10.46
CA GLU A 228 19.26 14.51 10.30
C GLU A 228 17.75 14.16 10.22
N TYR A 229 17.39 12.89 10.05
CA TYR A 229 16.01 12.40 9.94
C TYR A 229 15.38 11.98 11.27
N ILE A 230 15.42 12.86 12.26
CA ILE A 230 15.00 12.61 13.65
C ILE A 230 13.52 12.22 13.86
N MET A 231 12.68 12.38 12.83
CA MET A 231 11.23 12.14 12.89
C MET A 231 10.71 11.17 11.82
N SER A 232 11.59 10.65 10.96
CA SER A 232 11.18 9.87 9.78
C SER A 232 11.37 8.38 10.05
N PRO A 233 10.33 7.63 10.43
CA PRO A 233 10.49 6.23 10.78
C PRO A 233 10.84 5.39 9.56
N LYS A 234 11.57 4.29 9.74
CA LYS A 234 11.71 3.24 8.72
C LYS A 234 10.33 2.67 8.36
N ASP A 235 10.21 2.03 7.20
CA ASP A 235 8.95 1.41 6.78
C ASP A 235 8.73 0.08 7.51
N LEU A 236 7.47 -0.23 7.84
CA LEU A 236 7.07 -1.50 8.42
C LEU A 236 7.32 -2.63 7.42
N LYS A 237 7.90 -3.73 7.89
CA LYS A 237 7.97 -4.99 7.15
C LYS A 237 7.86 -6.15 8.12
N THR A 238 6.78 -6.91 8.03
CA THR A 238 6.50 -8.05 8.91
C THR A 238 6.70 -9.42 8.26
N ILE A 239 7.13 -9.48 6.99
CA ILE A 239 7.10 -10.72 6.20
C ILE A 239 7.88 -11.88 6.84
N HIS A 240 8.97 -11.62 7.54
CA HIS A 240 9.81 -12.63 8.22
C HIS A 240 9.18 -13.20 9.50
N PHE A 241 8.14 -12.57 10.03
CA PHE A 241 7.39 -13.06 11.18
C PHE A 241 5.87 -13.06 10.93
N MET A 242 5.44 -13.10 9.67
CA MET A 242 4.03 -13.09 9.30
C MET A 242 3.26 -14.27 9.91
N ASN A 243 3.92 -15.42 10.06
CA ASN A 243 3.39 -16.57 10.80
C ASN A 243 2.93 -16.20 12.21
N LYS A 244 3.73 -15.44 12.96
CA LYS A 244 3.39 -14.99 14.32
C LYS A 244 2.19 -14.04 14.34
N MET A 245 2.05 -13.17 13.32
CA MET A 245 0.86 -12.33 13.19
C MET A 245 -0.41 -13.16 12.94
N MET A 246 -0.31 -14.19 12.09
CA MET A 246 -1.43 -15.10 11.81
C MET A 246 -1.85 -15.86 13.07
N ASP A 247 -0.88 -16.31 13.87
CA ASP A 247 -1.10 -16.99 15.16
C ASP A 247 -1.72 -16.06 16.21
N ALA A 248 -1.31 -14.79 16.23
CA ALA A 248 -1.87 -13.78 17.13
C ALA A 248 -3.34 -13.41 16.81
N GLY A 249 -3.95 -13.97 15.76
CA GLY A 249 -5.35 -13.75 15.44
C GLY A 249 -5.62 -12.75 14.33
N VAL A 250 -4.58 -12.24 13.66
CA VAL A 250 -4.74 -11.35 12.50
C VAL A 250 -5.36 -12.12 11.33
N ARG A 251 -6.37 -11.50 10.68
CA ARG A 251 -7.09 -12.06 9.53
C ARG A 251 -7.01 -11.20 8.29
N VAL A 252 -6.78 -9.89 8.42
CA VAL A 252 -6.60 -8.98 7.30
C VAL A 252 -5.22 -8.32 7.40
N PHE A 253 -4.41 -8.48 6.36
CA PHE A 253 -3.05 -7.94 6.26
C PHE A 253 -3.05 -6.74 5.33
N LYS A 254 -3.11 -5.54 5.91
CA LYS A 254 -3.11 -4.27 5.16
C LYS A 254 -1.70 -3.89 4.72
N ILE A 255 -1.54 -3.67 3.42
CA ILE A 255 -0.32 -3.10 2.83
C ILE A 255 -0.51 -1.59 2.67
N GLU A 256 0.32 -0.75 3.31
CA GLU A 256 0.29 0.70 3.12
C GLU A 256 1.03 1.12 1.85
N GLY A 257 0.37 1.86 0.95
CA GLY A 257 1.05 2.33 -0.25
C GLY A 257 0.18 2.96 -1.33
N ARG A 258 -0.95 3.62 -1.00
CA ARG A 258 -1.85 4.18 -2.04
C ARG A 258 -1.18 5.17 -2.99
N ALA A 259 -0.12 5.85 -2.55
CA ALA A 259 0.67 6.75 -3.38
C ALA A 259 1.89 6.08 -4.06
N ARG A 260 1.95 4.74 -4.08
CA ARG A 260 3.04 3.98 -4.70
C ARG A 260 2.65 3.51 -6.09
N GLY A 261 3.67 3.33 -6.94
CA GLY A 261 3.50 2.85 -8.29
C GLY A 261 3.06 1.38 -8.35
N PRO A 262 2.53 0.94 -9.51
CA PRO A 262 2.00 -0.41 -9.67
C PRO A 262 3.06 -1.51 -9.45
N GLU A 263 4.34 -1.24 -9.72
CA GLU A 263 5.45 -2.17 -9.44
C GLU A 263 5.62 -2.48 -7.95
N TYR A 264 5.40 -1.48 -7.08
CA TYR A 264 5.40 -1.66 -5.64
C TYR A 264 4.21 -2.50 -5.22
N VAL A 265 3.02 -2.14 -5.72
CA VAL A 265 1.76 -2.83 -5.38
C VAL A 265 1.84 -4.31 -5.77
N ARG A 266 2.21 -4.64 -7.00
CA ARG A 266 2.35 -6.03 -7.46
C ARG A 266 3.36 -6.80 -6.60
N THR A 267 4.55 -6.24 -6.40
CA THR A 267 5.66 -6.95 -5.71
C THR A 267 5.33 -7.22 -4.25
N VAL A 268 4.86 -6.20 -3.52
CA VAL A 268 4.57 -6.35 -2.09
C VAL A 268 3.39 -7.30 -1.90
N THR A 269 2.30 -7.13 -2.64
CA THR A 269 1.12 -8.00 -2.55
C THR A 269 1.48 -9.46 -2.85
N SER A 270 2.26 -9.72 -3.90
CA SER A 270 2.71 -11.08 -4.25
C SER A 270 3.50 -11.72 -3.10
N CYS A 271 4.47 -11.00 -2.52
CA CYS A 271 5.29 -11.54 -1.44
C CYS A 271 4.44 -11.90 -0.20
N TYR A 272 3.49 -11.06 0.19
CA TYR A 272 2.62 -11.34 1.33
C TYR A 272 1.58 -12.43 1.04
N LYS A 273 1.10 -12.55 -0.20
CA LYS A 273 0.23 -13.65 -0.62
C LYS A 273 0.97 -14.98 -0.60
N GLU A 274 2.17 -15.03 -1.15
CA GLU A 274 3.07 -16.19 -1.11
C GLU A 274 3.39 -16.58 0.35
N ALA A 275 3.65 -15.61 1.23
CA ALA A 275 3.92 -15.86 2.64
C ALA A 275 2.71 -16.45 3.39
N ALA A 276 1.51 -15.92 3.18
CA ALA A 276 0.29 -16.50 3.76
C ALA A 276 0.03 -17.93 3.28
N GLN A 277 0.23 -18.20 1.98
CA GLN A 277 0.10 -19.53 1.40
C GLN A 277 1.16 -20.49 1.96
N ALA A 278 2.41 -20.05 2.05
CA ALA A 278 3.49 -20.84 2.63
C ALA A 278 3.18 -21.23 4.08
N TYR A 279 2.61 -20.32 4.87
CA TYR A 279 2.21 -20.62 6.24
C TYR A 279 1.03 -21.60 6.34
N CYS A 280 0.02 -21.45 5.48
CA CYS A 280 -1.13 -22.37 5.46
C CYS A 280 -0.75 -23.78 4.99
N ASN A 281 0.28 -23.88 4.14
CA ASN A 281 0.78 -25.14 3.58
C ASN A 281 1.96 -25.72 4.37
N ASP A 282 2.29 -25.19 5.55
CA ASP A 282 3.42 -25.61 6.39
C ASP A 282 4.79 -25.62 5.65
N THR A 283 4.97 -24.69 4.72
CA THR A 283 6.21 -24.49 3.93
C THR A 283 6.83 -23.10 4.13
N PHE A 284 6.49 -22.42 5.22
CA PHE A 284 7.07 -21.14 5.59
C PHE A 284 8.48 -21.37 6.16
N SER A 285 9.52 -20.93 5.45
CA SER A 285 10.92 -21.22 5.76
C SER A 285 11.81 -19.97 5.62
N GLN A 286 13.00 -20.01 6.22
CA GLN A 286 13.98 -18.93 6.12
C GLN A 286 14.38 -18.64 4.66
N GLU A 287 14.56 -19.67 3.83
CA GLU A 287 14.90 -19.52 2.41
C GLU A 287 13.85 -18.70 1.63
N LYS A 288 12.55 -18.96 1.88
CA LYS A 288 11.48 -18.15 1.29
C LYS A 288 11.47 -16.72 1.83
N ILE A 289 11.72 -16.56 3.13
CA ILE A 289 11.85 -15.24 3.76
C ILE A 289 12.96 -14.43 3.09
N ASP A 290 14.11 -15.03 2.84
CA ASP A 290 15.24 -14.37 2.19
C ASP A 290 14.89 -13.96 0.75
N THR A 291 14.24 -14.85 0.00
CA THR A 291 13.73 -14.55 -1.35
C THR A 291 12.75 -13.37 -1.34
N TRP A 292 11.81 -13.33 -0.40
CA TRP A 292 10.87 -12.21 -0.30
C TRP A 292 11.57 -10.91 0.13
N ASN A 293 12.55 -11.00 1.03
CA ASN A 293 13.33 -9.84 1.46
C ASN A 293 14.09 -9.21 0.28
N GLU A 294 14.68 -10.02 -0.59
CA GLU A 294 15.33 -9.54 -1.81
C GLU A 294 14.35 -8.82 -2.74
N LYS A 295 13.19 -9.44 -3.02
CA LYS A 295 12.12 -8.84 -3.84
C LYS A 295 11.65 -7.51 -3.25
N LEU A 296 11.32 -7.47 -1.96
CA LEU A 296 10.82 -6.27 -1.28
C LEU A 296 11.86 -5.14 -1.24
N ALA A 297 13.16 -5.46 -1.20
CA ALA A 297 14.22 -4.47 -1.28
C ALA A 297 14.31 -3.77 -2.65
N THR A 298 13.75 -4.36 -3.71
CA THR A 298 13.77 -3.76 -5.07
C THR A 298 12.78 -2.63 -5.27
N VAL A 299 11.73 -2.56 -4.44
CA VAL A 299 10.68 -1.54 -4.53
C VAL A 299 10.84 -0.49 -3.44
N PHE A 300 10.12 0.64 -3.57
CA PHE A 300 10.24 1.77 -2.67
C PHE A 300 10.18 1.35 -1.20
N ASN A 301 11.17 1.77 -0.42
CA ASN A 301 11.20 1.63 1.03
C ASN A 301 12.05 2.75 1.63
N ARG A 302 11.96 2.98 2.94
CA ARG A 302 12.84 3.90 3.69
C ARG A 302 13.68 3.16 4.72
N GLY A 303 14.22 2.01 4.31
CA GLY A 303 14.67 1.00 5.25
C GLY A 303 13.49 0.27 5.90
N PHE A 304 13.79 -0.84 6.56
CA PHE A 304 12.77 -1.69 7.17
C PHE A 304 12.90 -1.72 8.69
N TRP A 305 11.74 -1.81 9.33
CA TRP A 305 11.59 -2.02 10.76
C TRP A 305 10.42 -2.97 11.02
N ASP A 306 10.53 -3.75 12.09
CA ASP A 306 9.50 -4.71 12.53
C ASP A 306 8.30 -4.02 13.18
N GLY A 307 8.42 -2.71 13.44
CA GLY A 307 7.44 -1.95 14.19
C GLY A 307 7.44 -2.33 15.67
N TYR A 308 6.35 -1.99 16.35
CA TYR A 308 6.16 -2.28 17.77
C TYR A 308 5.80 -3.74 18.05
N TYR A 309 5.56 -4.53 16.99
CA TYR A 309 4.92 -5.85 17.08
C TYR A 309 5.73 -6.86 17.89
N LEU A 310 7.07 -6.77 17.85
CA LEU A 310 7.97 -7.67 18.58
C LEU A 310 8.51 -7.05 19.89
N GLY A 311 7.84 -6.04 20.45
CA GLY A 311 8.24 -5.42 21.72
C GLY A 311 9.56 -4.63 21.65
N GLN A 312 9.93 -4.15 20.45
CA GLN A 312 11.17 -3.40 20.24
C GLN A 312 11.12 -1.99 20.87
N ARG A 313 12.31 -1.41 21.10
CA ARG A 313 12.45 -0.01 21.54
C ARG A 313 11.83 0.95 20.53
N LEU A 314 11.26 2.04 21.04
CA LEU A 314 10.67 3.12 20.25
C LEU A 314 11.73 3.78 19.34
N GLY A 315 11.37 4.01 18.07
CA GLY A 315 12.05 5.01 17.22
C GLY A 315 13.20 4.49 16.35
N GLU A 316 12.89 3.63 15.37
CA GLU A 316 13.83 3.32 14.27
C GLU A 316 13.66 4.34 13.13
N TRP A 317 14.66 5.21 12.95
CA TRP A 317 14.64 6.31 11.98
C TRP A 317 15.39 5.95 10.70
N THR A 318 14.90 6.40 9.54
CA THR A 318 15.65 6.27 8.27
C THR A 318 16.91 7.13 8.33
N HIS A 319 18.02 6.67 7.75
CA HIS A 319 19.25 7.47 7.64
C HIS A 319 19.36 8.20 6.29
N ARG A 320 18.27 8.24 5.51
CA ARG A 320 18.30 8.62 4.09
C ARG A 320 17.07 9.41 3.65
N TYR A 321 17.32 10.37 2.76
CA TYR A 321 16.28 11.01 1.95
C TYR A 321 15.73 10.03 0.91
N GLY A 322 14.44 10.17 0.57
CA GLY A 322 13.84 9.40 -0.51
C GLY A 322 13.83 7.88 -0.30
N SER A 323 13.96 7.14 -1.40
CA SER A 323 13.84 5.68 -1.45
C SER A 323 15.18 4.97 -1.19
N GLY A 324 15.15 3.91 -0.37
CA GLY A 324 16.22 2.93 -0.18
C GLY A 324 16.13 1.71 -1.09
N ALA A 325 15.26 1.73 -2.10
CA ALA A 325 15.10 0.63 -3.07
C ALA A 325 16.42 0.30 -3.79
N THR A 326 16.69 -0.98 -4.02
CA THR A 326 17.88 -1.45 -4.76
C THR A 326 17.75 -1.26 -6.28
N LYS A 327 16.51 -1.06 -6.77
CA LYS A 327 16.21 -0.75 -8.17
C LYS A 327 15.41 0.56 -8.25
N ARG A 328 15.54 1.25 -9.38
CA ARG A 328 14.71 2.41 -9.75
C ARG A 328 14.24 2.27 -11.18
N LYS A 329 13.03 2.75 -11.46
CA LYS A 329 12.50 2.79 -12.83
C LYS A 329 12.91 4.08 -13.53
N VAL A 330 13.27 3.98 -14.80
CA VAL A 330 13.64 5.10 -15.68
C VAL A 330 12.74 5.05 -16.90
N TYR A 331 12.11 6.18 -17.25
CA TYR A 331 11.23 6.23 -18.40
C TYR A 331 11.99 5.98 -19.70
N VAL A 332 11.42 5.12 -20.55
CA VAL A 332 11.97 4.76 -21.86
C VAL A 332 11.07 5.31 -22.97
N GLY A 333 9.76 5.05 -22.88
CA GLY A 333 8.82 5.38 -23.93
C GLY A 333 7.47 4.70 -23.72
N LYS A 334 6.77 4.34 -24.80
CA LYS A 334 5.40 3.80 -24.72
C LYS A 334 5.10 2.72 -25.76
N ALA A 335 4.14 1.86 -25.45
CA ALA A 335 3.63 0.86 -26.37
C ALA A 335 2.81 1.51 -27.50
N ILE A 336 3.04 1.07 -28.72
CA ILE A 336 2.32 1.53 -29.93
C ILE A 336 1.27 0.51 -30.34
N LYS A 337 1.67 -0.76 -30.49
CA LYS A 337 0.80 -1.80 -30.99
C LYS A 337 1.20 -3.18 -30.46
N HIS A 338 0.19 -3.97 -30.13
CA HIS A 338 0.37 -5.37 -29.76
C HIS A 338 -0.14 -6.29 -30.89
N PHE A 339 0.70 -7.23 -31.31
CA PHE A 339 0.42 -8.23 -32.34
C PHE A 339 0.09 -9.57 -31.67
N GLY A 340 -1.19 -9.75 -31.32
CA GLY A 340 -1.64 -10.88 -30.50
C GLY A 340 -1.30 -12.26 -31.05
N ASN A 341 -1.34 -12.46 -32.38
CA ASN A 341 -1.07 -13.77 -33.01
C ASN A 341 0.36 -14.29 -32.76
N ILE A 342 1.31 -13.39 -32.51
CA ILE A 342 2.73 -13.73 -32.30
C ILE A 342 3.24 -13.31 -30.91
N GLY A 343 2.38 -12.68 -30.09
CA GLY A 343 2.75 -12.21 -28.74
C GLY A 343 3.82 -11.13 -28.73
N VAL A 344 3.90 -10.30 -29.76
CA VAL A 344 4.92 -9.25 -29.90
C VAL A 344 4.29 -7.88 -29.69
N THR A 345 4.99 -7.01 -28.98
CA THR A 345 4.59 -5.61 -28.79
C THR A 345 5.63 -4.69 -29.40
N GLU A 346 5.17 -3.73 -30.20
CA GLU A 346 5.96 -2.61 -30.70
C GLU A 346 5.88 -1.44 -29.70
N PHE A 347 7.02 -0.83 -29.44
CA PHE A 347 7.21 0.32 -28.57
C PHE A 347 7.95 1.43 -29.31
N LEU A 348 7.65 2.68 -28.96
CA LEU A 348 8.42 3.86 -29.36
C LEU A 348 9.37 4.25 -28.23
N VAL A 349 10.66 4.39 -28.52
CA VAL A 349 11.65 4.93 -27.59
C VAL A 349 11.59 6.46 -27.59
N GLU A 350 11.28 7.08 -26.45
CA GLU A 350 11.12 8.54 -26.33
C GLU A 350 12.24 9.20 -25.51
N ALA A 351 12.92 8.44 -24.65
CA ALA A 351 13.87 8.96 -23.69
C ALA A 351 15.22 8.21 -23.70
N GLN A 352 15.30 7.07 -23.01
CA GLN A 352 16.53 6.29 -22.84
C GLN A 352 16.55 5.09 -23.79
N PRO A 353 17.73 4.69 -24.30
CA PRO A 353 17.83 3.51 -25.14
C PRO A 353 17.54 2.22 -24.37
N VAL A 354 17.13 1.19 -25.10
CA VAL A 354 16.92 -0.17 -24.61
C VAL A 354 17.96 -1.09 -25.23
N LYS A 355 18.67 -1.84 -24.40
CA LYS A 355 19.68 -2.82 -24.81
C LYS A 355 19.20 -4.23 -24.52
N GLU A 356 19.71 -5.18 -25.30
CA GLU A 356 19.45 -6.60 -25.05
C GLU A 356 19.92 -6.97 -23.62
N GLY A 357 19.07 -7.71 -22.90
CA GLY A 357 19.27 -8.07 -21.49
C GLY A 357 18.75 -7.05 -20.48
N ASP A 358 18.26 -5.88 -20.91
CA ASP A 358 17.67 -4.90 -19.99
C ASP A 358 16.41 -5.45 -19.31
N GLU A 359 16.28 -5.23 -18.00
CA GLU A 359 15.02 -5.45 -17.29
C GLU A 359 14.05 -4.30 -17.57
N LEU A 360 12.89 -4.61 -18.14
CA LEU A 360 11.85 -3.67 -18.48
C LEU A 360 10.61 -3.84 -17.60
N LEU A 361 9.92 -2.73 -17.37
CA LEU A 361 8.65 -2.65 -16.67
C LEU A 361 7.65 -1.93 -17.58
N ILE A 362 6.58 -2.62 -17.94
CA ILE A 362 5.45 -2.07 -18.70
C ILE A 362 4.31 -1.82 -17.73
N THR A 363 3.74 -0.61 -17.76
CA THR A 363 2.61 -0.25 -16.88
C THR A 363 1.47 0.38 -17.64
N GLY A 364 0.23 0.03 -17.28
CA GLY A 364 -0.95 0.65 -17.87
C GLY A 364 -2.25 0.31 -17.14
N PRO A 365 -3.34 1.09 -17.34
CA PRO A 365 -4.57 0.97 -16.55
C PRO A 365 -5.16 -0.45 -16.51
N THR A 366 -5.11 -1.18 -17.64
CA THR A 366 -5.62 -2.56 -17.75
C THR A 366 -4.52 -3.61 -17.86
N THR A 367 -3.25 -3.17 -17.95
CA THR A 367 -2.07 -4.04 -18.03
C THR A 367 -1.42 -4.24 -16.66
N GLY A 368 -1.63 -3.32 -15.71
CA GLY A 368 -1.05 -3.38 -14.37
C GLY A 368 0.44 -3.06 -14.39
N ALA A 369 1.28 -3.99 -13.92
CA ALA A 369 2.73 -3.89 -13.94
C ALA A 369 3.34 -5.20 -14.46
N VAL A 370 3.83 -5.25 -15.69
CA VAL A 370 4.43 -6.43 -16.32
C VAL A 370 5.95 -6.25 -16.40
N PHE A 371 6.70 -7.22 -15.86
CA PHE A 371 8.15 -7.26 -15.96
C PHE A 371 8.56 -8.17 -17.12
N VAL A 372 9.52 -7.73 -17.93
CA VAL A 372 10.04 -8.48 -19.07
C VAL A 372 11.52 -8.16 -19.29
N THR A 373 12.31 -9.15 -19.68
CA THR A 373 13.70 -8.93 -20.13
C THR A 373 13.69 -8.60 -21.63
N ALA A 374 14.43 -7.58 -22.03
CA ALA A 374 14.55 -7.20 -23.43
C ALA A 374 15.38 -8.25 -24.20
N GLU A 375 14.71 -9.14 -24.92
CA GLU A 375 15.32 -10.20 -25.73
C GLU A 375 14.83 -10.08 -27.18
N ASP A 376 15.68 -10.43 -28.15
CA ASP A 376 15.39 -10.33 -29.60
C ASP A 376 14.77 -8.96 -29.97
N ILE A 377 15.46 -7.87 -29.59
CA ILE A 377 15.04 -6.51 -29.92
C ILE A 377 15.11 -6.34 -31.44
N ARG A 378 13.98 -5.99 -32.06
CA ARG A 378 13.91 -5.78 -33.51
C ARG A 378 13.52 -4.36 -33.87
N VAL A 379 14.34 -3.72 -34.70
CA VAL A 379 14.08 -2.42 -35.33
C VAL A 379 14.05 -2.63 -36.84
N HIS A 380 12.99 -2.17 -37.52
CA HIS A 380 12.76 -2.45 -38.95
C HIS A 380 12.94 -3.94 -39.33
N LEU A 381 12.39 -4.84 -38.50
CA LEU A 381 12.44 -6.31 -38.65
C LEU A 381 13.85 -6.94 -38.53
N ARG A 382 14.88 -6.15 -38.24
CA ARG A 382 16.25 -6.64 -38.01
C ARG A 382 16.54 -6.68 -36.52
N GLN A 383 17.17 -7.76 -36.07
CA GLN A 383 17.65 -7.87 -34.71
C GLN A 383 18.77 -6.85 -34.50
N VAL A 384 18.69 -6.10 -33.40
CA VAL A 384 19.67 -5.08 -33.00
C VAL A 384 20.02 -5.29 -31.53
N SER A 385 21.24 -4.95 -31.15
CA SER A 385 21.68 -5.00 -29.74
C SER A 385 21.12 -3.85 -28.90
N GLU A 386 20.68 -2.77 -29.55
CA GLU A 386 20.19 -1.54 -28.92
C GLU A 386 19.15 -0.86 -29.80
N ALA A 387 18.05 -0.39 -29.19
CA ALA A 387 17.08 0.53 -29.77
C ALA A 387 17.25 1.91 -29.12
N VAL A 388 17.38 2.96 -29.94
CA VAL A 388 17.67 4.33 -29.50
C VAL A 388 16.45 5.23 -29.62
N LYS A 389 16.54 6.44 -29.05
CA LYS A 389 15.45 7.42 -29.08
C LYS A 389 14.99 7.70 -30.51
N GLY A 390 13.69 7.60 -30.74
CA GLY A 390 13.04 7.73 -32.04
C GLY A 390 12.73 6.39 -32.71
N ASP A 391 13.36 5.29 -32.28
CA ASP A 391 13.12 3.98 -32.87
C ASP A 391 11.76 3.42 -32.46
N HIS A 392 11.12 2.77 -33.44
CA HIS A 392 10.09 1.78 -33.18
C HIS A 392 10.78 0.42 -33.08
N PHE A 393 10.77 -0.17 -31.88
CA PHE A 393 11.32 -1.49 -31.64
C PHE A 393 10.24 -2.46 -31.19
N SER A 394 10.42 -3.74 -31.48
CA SER A 394 9.50 -4.79 -31.07
C SER A 394 10.22 -5.85 -30.24
N ILE A 395 9.53 -6.35 -29.21
CA ILE A 395 9.95 -7.49 -28.39
C ILE A 395 8.75 -8.40 -28.10
N LYS A 396 9.02 -9.67 -27.79
CA LYS A 396 7.99 -10.58 -27.27
C LYS A 396 7.56 -10.12 -25.88
N THR A 397 6.25 -10.14 -25.60
CA THR A 397 5.70 -9.81 -24.29
C THR A 397 4.85 -10.98 -23.76
N PRO A 398 4.87 -11.24 -22.44
CA PRO A 398 4.18 -12.40 -21.87
C PRO A 398 2.66 -12.27 -21.89
N GLU A 399 2.16 -11.04 -21.97
CA GLU A 399 0.74 -10.70 -21.88
C GLU A 399 0.37 -9.64 -22.93
N LYS A 400 -0.93 -9.41 -23.10
CA LYS A 400 -1.48 -8.45 -24.08
C LYS A 400 -1.29 -7.01 -23.59
N ILE A 401 -0.34 -6.30 -24.18
CA ILE A 401 -0.05 -4.88 -23.87
C ILE A 401 -1.02 -3.95 -24.61
N ARG A 402 -1.39 -2.82 -24.01
CA ARG A 402 -2.29 -1.83 -24.62
C ARG A 402 -1.51 -0.67 -25.24
N PRO A 403 -2.02 -0.05 -26.32
CA PRO A 403 -1.47 1.20 -26.81
C PRO A 403 -1.40 2.25 -25.70
N ASN A 404 -0.31 3.02 -25.68
CA ASN A 404 0.04 4.03 -24.68
C ASN A 404 0.41 3.50 -23.29
N ASP A 405 0.49 2.19 -23.08
CA ASP A 405 1.13 1.65 -21.88
C ASP A 405 2.57 2.16 -21.80
N GLN A 406 2.96 2.59 -20.61
CA GLN A 406 4.26 3.22 -20.36
C GLN A 406 5.33 2.14 -20.22
N LEU A 407 6.47 2.37 -20.85
CA LEU A 407 7.64 1.51 -20.78
C LEU A 407 8.73 2.18 -19.94
N TYR A 408 9.23 1.44 -18.96
CA TYR A 408 10.33 1.83 -18.10
C TYR A 408 11.44 0.78 -18.14
N LYS A 409 12.67 1.22 -17.90
CA LYS A 409 13.83 0.36 -17.62
C LYS A 409 14.07 0.30 -16.12
N MET A 410 14.23 -0.89 -15.57
CA MET A 410 14.59 -1.13 -14.18
C MET A 410 16.12 -1.15 -14.07
N VAL A 411 16.69 -0.14 -13.42
CA VAL A 411 18.16 -0.03 -13.24
C VAL A 411 18.52 -0.13 -11.77
N LYS A 412 19.73 -0.63 -11.48
CA LYS A 412 20.29 -0.64 -10.12
C LYS A 412 20.31 0.81 -9.59
N ALA A 413 19.79 1.01 -8.39
CA ALA A 413 19.85 2.29 -7.72
C ALA A 413 21.28 2.51 -7.21
N GLU A 414 21.95 3.57 -7.69
CA GLU A 414 23.21 4.03 -7.10
C GLU A 414 22.92 4.51 -5.68
N ARG A 415 23.39 3.77 -4.69
CA ARG A 415 23.32 4.16 -3.29
C ARG A 415 24.29 5.34 -3.12
N ARG A 416 23.82 6.58 -3.29
CA ARG A 416 24.56 7.71 -2.70
C ARG A 416 24.66 7.44 -1.20
N GLY A 417 25.87 7.59 -0.68
CA GLY A 417 26.19 7.33 0.71
C GLY A 417 25.23 7.94 1.71
N THR A 418 25.19 7.37 2.91
CA THR A 418 24.55 8.00 4.07
C THR A 418 25.07 9.43 4.25
N ALA A 419 24.32 10.32 4.92
CA ALA A 419 24.78 11.69 5.15
C ALA A 419 26.20 11.76 5.75
N HIS A 420 26.59 10.75 6.53
CA HIS A 420 27.95 10.56 7.08
C HIS A 420 29.07 10.29 6.05
N GLU A 421 28.77 9.99 4.80
CA GLU A 421 29.75 9.74 3.73
C GLU A 421 29.96 10.99 2.84
N ARG A 422 29.49 12.18 3.27
CA ARG A 422 29.69 13.46 2.58
C ARG A 422 30.44 14.47 3.41
#